data_AF-A0A8X7UBF1-F1
#
_entry.id   AF-A0A8X7UBF1-F1
#
_cell.length_a   1.000
_cell.length_b   1.000
_cell.length_c   1.000
_cell.angle_alpha   90.00
_cell.angle_beta   90.00
_cell.angle_gamma   90.00
#
_symmetry.space_group_name_H-M   'P 1'
#
loop_
_entity.id
_entity.type
_entity.pdbx_description
1 polymer ?
#
loop_
_entity_poly.entity_id
_entity_poly.type
_entity_poly.pdbx_seq_one_letter_code
_entity_poly.pdbx_strand_id
1 'polypeptide(L)'
;MQSLQQSLAASHQSEPDAPPKQVAQAMERLNQAARVIADIRLGADRILEAMFVASNPRHNDMPLQLFLREDASMRQHLQDLRSIGKKLEESGVLTESLRSRSNS
;
A
#
# COMPACT_ATOMS: atom_id res chain seq x y z
N MET A 1 -18.73 11.85 -49.22
CA MET A 1 -17.59 11.90 -48.28
C MET A 1 -18.05 12.52 -46.96
N GLN A 2 -18.98 11.88 -46.24
CA GLN A 2 -19.54 12.39 -44.97
C GLN A 2 -19.73 11.29 -43.90
N SER A 3 -19.28 10.06 -44.16
CA SER A 3 -19.53 8.90 -43.30
C SER A 3 -18.35 8.51 -42.39
N LEU A 4 -17.26 9.28 -42.36
CA LEU A 4 -16.07 8.95 -41.55
C LEU A 4 -15.91 9.81 -40.27
N GLN A 5 -16.80 10.78 -40.03
CA GLN A 5 -16.71 11.65 -38.84
C GLN A 5 -17.55 11.13 -37.64
N GLN A 6 -18.41 10.14 -37.84
CA GLN A 6 -19.38 9.71 -36.81
C GLN A 6 -18.83 8.63 -35.85
N SER A 7 -17.71 7.97 -36.19
CA SER A 7 -17.19 6.81 -35.44
C SER A 7 -16.18 7.13 -34.33
N LEU A 8 -15.74 8.39 -34.20
CA LEU A 8 -14.80 8.81 -33.14
C LEU A 8 -15.50 9.36 -31.87
N ALA A 9 -16.83 9.51 -31.90
CA ALA A 9 -17.60 10.08 -30.79
C ALA A 9 -18.18 9.05 -29.81
N ALA A 10 -17.97 7.75 -30.03
CA ALA A 10 -18.64 6.69 -29.25
C ALA A 10 -17.75 5.98 -28.21
N SER A 11 -16.44 6.27 -28.15
CA SER A 11 -15.50 5.56 -27.27
C SER A 11 -15.13 6.29 -25.98
N HIS A 12 -15.68 7.49 -25.72
CA HIS A 12 -15.62 8.14 -24.41
C HIS A 12 -16.95 7.95 -23.67
N GLN A 13 -17.40 6.69 -23.58
CA GLN A 13 -18.39 6.32 -22.58
C GLN A 13 -17.76 6.66 -21.23
N SER A 14 -18.28 7.74 -20.67
CA SER A 14 -17.97 8.28 -19.37
C SER A 14 -17.75 7.15 -18.38
N GLU A 15 -16.54 7.07 -17.82
CA GLU A 15 -16.35 6.37 -16.56
C GLU A 15 -17.44 6.91 -15.62
N PRO A 16 -18.36 6.06 -15.13
CA PRO A 16 -19.41 6.54 -14.26
C PRO A 16 -18.71 7.08 -13.01
N ASP A 17 -18.78 8.40 -12.84
CA ASP A 17 -18.36 9.13 -11.64
C ASP A 17 -18.75 8.28 -10.42
N ALA A 18 -17.74 7.67 -9.79
CA ALA A 18 -17.97 6.55 -8.88
C ALA A 18 -18.94 7.03 -7.78
N PRO A 19 -20.04 6.31 -7.50
CA PRO A 19 -21.06 6.77 -6.57
C PRO A 19 -20.39 7.15 -5.24
N PRO A 20 -20.77 8.26 -4.58
CA PRO A 20 -20.04 8.85 -3.44
C PRO A 20 -19.65 7.88 -2.33
N LYS A 21 -20.43 6.80 -2.16
CA LYS A 21 -20.17 5.71 -1.21
C LYS A 21 -18.92 4.87 -1.57
N GLN A 22 -18.69 4.58 -2.85
CA GLN A 22 -17.51 3.82 -3.30
C GLN A 22 -16.23 4.63 -3.08
N VAL A 23 -16.27 5.93 -3.38
CA VAL A 23 -15.15 6.85 -3.09
C VAL A 23 -14.88 6.93 -1.59
N ALA A 24 -15.91 7.06 -0.75
CA ALA A 24 -15.75 7.08 0.70
C ALA A 24 -15.08 5.78 1.21
N GLN A 25 -15.52 4.61 0.73
CA GLN A 25 -14.92 3.32 1.10
C GLN A 25 -13.48 3.18 0.58
N ALA A 26 -13.19 3.70 -0.61
CA ALA A 26 -11.84 3.73 -1.17
C ALA A 26 -10.90 4.58 -0.29
N MET A 27 -11.34 5.78 0.08
CA MET A 27 -10.60 6.68 0.96
C MET A 27 -10.39 6.09 2.36
N GLU A 28 -11.38 5.40 2.91
CA GLU A 28 -11.24 4.69 4.18
C GLU A 28 -10.16 3.60 4.10
N ARG A 29 -10.17 2.78 3.04
CA ARG A 29 -9.16 1.74 2.81
C ARG A 29 -7.77 2.33 2.56
N LEU A 30 -7.67 3.46 1.84
CA LEU A 30 -6.41 4.19 1.66
C LEU A 30 -5.87 4.73 2.99
N ASN A 31 -6.74 5.28 3.85
CA ASN A 31 -6.36 5.70 5.19
C ASN A 31 -5.90 4.50 6.06
N GLN A 32 -6.55 3.34 5.92
CA GLN A 32 -6.11 2.12 6.60
C GLN A 32 -4.73 1.69 6.10
N ALA A 33 -4.49 1.68 4.79
CA ALA A 33 -3.18 1.38 4.20
C ALA A 33 -2.10 2.33 4.73
N ALA A 34 -2.39 3.63 4.82
CA ALA A 34 -1.45 4.63 5.34
C ALA A 34 -1.03 4.33 6.79
N ARG A 35 -1.97 3.90 7.64
CA ARG A 35 -1.66 3.48 9.03
C ARG A 35 -0.77 2.25 9.05
N VAL A 36 -1.12 1.21 8.29
CA VAL A 36 -0.33 -0.02 8.19
C VAL A 36 1.10 0.26 7.68
N ILE A 37 1.26 1.18 6.71
CA ILE A 37 2.58 1.62 6.23
C ILE A 37 3.37 2.33 7.34
N ALA A 38 2.70 3.18 8.14
CA ALA A 38 3.34 3.83 9.28
C ALA A 38 3.80 2.81 10.34
N ASP A 39 2.99 1.78 10.61
CA ASP A 39 3.35 0.71 11.56
C ASP A 39 4.56 -0.11 11.07
N ILE A 40 4.63 -0.41 9.77
CA ILE A 40 5.81 -1.07 9.17
C ILE A 40 7.06 -0.19 9.33
N ARG A 41 6.95 1.11 9.03
CA ARG A 41 8.06 2.05 9.17
C ARG A 41 8.55 2.13 10.62
N LEU A 42 7.63 2.21 11.57
CA LEU A 42 7.98 2.25 13.00
C LEU A 42 8.70 0.98 13.46
N GLY A 43 8.25 -0.20 13.00
CA GLY A 43 8.94 -1.47 13.28
C GLY A 43 10.36 -1.50 12.72
N ALA A 44 10.56 -0.97 11.51
CA ALA A 44 11.88 -0.85 10.91
C ALA A 44 12.80 0.09 11.70
N ASP A 45 12.30 1.25 12.13
CA ASP A 45 13.06 2.20 12.95
C ASP A 45 13.50 1.58 14.28
N ARG A 46 12.62 0.81 14.95
CA ARG A 46 12.96 0.09 16.19
C ARG A 46 14.04 -0.97 15.98
N ILE A 47 14.01 -1.68 14.86
CA ILE A 47 15.05 -2.65 14.50
C ILE A 47 16.39 -1.94 14.26
N LEU A 48 16.38 -0.81 13.52
CA LEU A 48 17.57 -0.01 13.28
C LEU A 48 18.17 0.53 14.59
N GLU A 49 17.31 1.07 15.47
CA GLU A 49 17.71 1.55 16.79
C GLU A 49 18.32 0.42 17.63
N ALA A 50 17.67 -0.75 17.67
CA ALA A 50 18.17 -1.88 18.43
C ALA A 50 19.52 -2.40 17.90
N MET A 51 19.75 -2.39 16.58
CA MET A 51 21.05 -2.71 15.99
C MET A 51 22.12 -1.68 16.38
N PHE A 52 21.76 -0.40 16.38
CA PHE A 52 22.67 0.66 16.80
C PHE A 52 23.07 0.51 18.28
N VAL A 53 22.11 0.25 19.16
CA VAL A 53 22.39 0.00 20.59
C VAL A 53 23.26 -1.24 20.78
N ALA A 54 22.97 -2.33 20.07
CA ALA A 54 23.74 -3.57 20.14
C ALA A 54 25.16 -3.47 19.59
N SER A 55 25.41 -2.55 18.66
CA SER A 55 26.75 -2.27 18.14
C SER A 55 27.68 -1.60 19.18
N ASN A 56 27.13 -1.16 20.31
CA ASN A 56 27.86 -0.47 21.34
C ASN A 56 28.46 -1.48 22.34
N PRO A 57 29.80 -1.53 22.55
CA PRO A 57 30.47 -2.55 23.39
C PRO A 57 30.03 -2.59 24.86
N ARG A 58 29.29 -1.57 25.32
CA ARG A 58 28.73 -1.48 26.68
C ARG A 58 27.35 -2.12 26.81
N HIS A 59 26.67 -2.44 25.71
CA HIS A 59 25.35 -3.06 25.66
C HIS A 59 25.48 -4.47 25.08
N ASN A 60 25.79 -5.44 25.94
CA ASN A 60 26.14 -6.80 25.52
C ASN A 60 24.93 -7.71 25.24
N ASP A 61 23.70 -7.25 25.44
CA ASP A 61 22.50 -8.05 25.22
C ASP A 61 21.49 -7.27 24.37
N MET A 62 21.57 -7.48 23.06
CA MET A 62 20.45 -7.18 22.18
C MET A 62 19.39 -8.24 22.45
N PRO A 63 18.16 -7.89 22.88
CA PRO A 63 17.11 -8.88 22.99
C PRO A 63 16.76 -9.34 21.57
N LEU A 64 17.34 -10.45 21.12
CA LEU A 64 16.97 -11.16 19.88
C LEU A 64 15.44 -11.30 19.75
N GLN A 65 14.76 -11.38 20.90
CA GLN A 65 13.30 -11.37 21.02
C GLN A 65 12.64 -10.10 20.45
N LEU A 66 13.25 -8.92 20.60
CA LEU A 66 12.75 -7.68 20.00
C LEU A 66 12.81 -7.76 18.47
N PHE A 67 13.91 -8.28 17.91
CA PHE A 67 14.04 -8.46 16.46
C PHE A 67 13.01 -9.42 15.92
N LEU A 68 12.86 -10.58 16.55
CA LEU A 68 11.89 -11.58 16.15
C LEU A 68 10.45 -11.05 16.25
N ARG A 69 10.16 -10.27 17.30
CA ARG A 69 8.86 -9.64 17.50
C ARG A 69 8.56 -8.58 16.42
N GLU A 70 9.47 -7.64 16.20
CA GLU A 70 9.24 -6.58 15.21
C GLU A 70 9.23 -7.15 13.79
N ASP A 71 10.07 -8.14 13.46
CA ASP A 71 10.01 -8.86 12.16
C ASP A 71 8.65 -9.55 11.97
N ALA A 72 8.16 -10.29 12.96
CA ALA A 72 6.85 -10.93 12.89
C ALA A 72 5.72 -9.90 12.73
N SER A 73 5.76 -8.80 13.49
CA SER A 73 4.77 -7.72 13.39
C SER A 73 4.78 -7.06 12.01
N MET A 74 5.96 -6.73 11.48
CA MET A 74 6.10 -6.13 10.15
C MET A 74 5.62 -7.09 9.05
N ARG A 75 5.90 -8.39 9.16
CA ARG A 75 5.39 -9.40 8.21
C ARG A 75 3.87 -9.45 8.21
N GLN A 76 3.24 -9.39 9.38
CA GLN A 76 1.78 -9.32 9.49
C GLN A 76 1.25 -8.04 8.84
N HIS A 77 1.82 -6.88 9.14
CA HIS A 77 1.42 -5.62 8.52
C HIS A 77 1.59 -5.62 6.99
N LEU A 78 2.64 -6.25 6.47
CA LEU A 78 2.82 -6.42 5.02
C LEU A 78 1.73 -7.30 4.40
N GLN A 79 1.29 -8.35 5.09
CA GLN A 79 0.16 -9.17 4.64
C GLN A 79 -1.15 -8.38 4.66
N ASP A 80 -1.39 -7.60 5.72
CA ASP A 80 -2.56 -6.74 5.85
C ASP A 80 -2.59 -5.69 4.74
N LEU A 81 -1.43 -5.06 4.46
CA LEU A 81 -1.29 -4.08 3.38
C LEU A 81 -1.59 -4.70 2.02
N ARG A 82 -1.12 -5.94 1.76
CA ARG A 82 -1.45 -6.68 0.53
C ARG A 82 -2.94 -6.98 0.43
N SER A 83 -3.59 -7.34 1.54
CA SER A 83 -5.05 -7.57 1.59
C SER A 83 -5.83 -6.28 1.26
N ILE A 84 -5.41 -5.15 1.84
CA ILE A 84 -6.01 -3.84 1.55
C ILE A 84 -5.81 -3.47 0.07
N GLY A 85 -4.60 -3.65 -0.45
CA GLY A 85 -4.29 -3.43 -1.87
C GLY A 85 -5.21 -4.26 -2.78
N LYS A 86 -5.38 -5.56 -2.50
CA LYS A 86 -6.27 -6.42 -3.28
C LYS A 86 -7.73 -5.94 -3.26
N LYS A 87 -8.24 -5.50 -2.09
CA LYS A 87 -9.60 -4.95 -1.97
C LYS A 87 -9.77 -3.66 -2.77
N LEU A 88 -8.73 -2.83 -2.81
CA LEU A 88 -8.72 -1.60 -3.60
C LEU A 88 -8.68 -1.91 -5.11
N GLU A 89 -7.90 -2.90 -5.54
CA GLU A 89 -7.89 -3.41 -6.91
C GLU A 89 -9.27 -3.98 -7.31
N GLU A 90 -9.85 -4.86 -6.49
CA GLU A 90 -11.19 -5.44 -6.71
C GLU A 90 -12.30 -4.37 -6.79
N SER A 91 -12.12 -3.24 -6.10
CA SER A 91 -13.05 -2.11 -6.15
C SER A 91 -12.81 -1.14 -7.32
N GLY A 92 -11.82 -1.41 -8.19
CA GLY A 92 -11.48 -0.57 -9.34
C GLY A 92 -10.73 0.72 -8.98
N VAL A 93 -10.32 0.90 -7.72
CA VAL A 93 -9.60 2.10 -7.25
C VAL A 93 -8.13 2.03 -7.66
N LEU A 94 -7.50 0.86 -7.50
CA LEU A 94 -6.17 0.61 -8.03
C LEU A 94 -6.33 -0.06 -9.38
N THR A 95 -6.01 0.66 -10.45
CA THR A 95 -5.93 0.07 -11.80
C THR A 95 -4.55 -0.51 -12.07
N GLU A 96 -4.47 -1.52 -12.94
CA GLU A 96 -3.23 -2.18 -13.42
C GLU A 96 -2.16 -1.18 -13.93
N SER A 97 -2.56 0.06 -14.25
CA SER A 97 -1.69 1.17 -14.67
C SER A 97 -0.63 1.57 -13.62
N LEU A 98 -0.87 1.31 -12.33
CA LEU A 98 0.17 1.50 -11.30
C LEU A 98 1.19 0.35 -11.25
N ARG A 99 0.84 -0.83 -11.80
CA ARG A 99 1.72 -1.99 -11.86
C ARG A 99 2.76 -1.86 -12.98
N SER A 100 2.45 -1.14 -14.08
CA SER A 100 3.38 -0.86 -15.18
C SER A 100 4.42 0.23 -14.85
N ARG A 101 4.11 1.14 -13.91
CA ARG A 101 5.00 2.26 -13.54
C ARG A 101 6.08 1.92 -12.51
N SER A 102 5.93 0.80 -11.79
CA SER A 102 6.92 0.32 -10.82
C SER A 102 8.09 -0.43 -11.47
N ASN A 103 8.14 -0.50 -12.81
CA ASN A 103 9.11 -1.30 -13.57
C ASN A 103 9.74 -0.53 -14.75
N SER A 104 9.91 0.79 -14.61
CA SER A 104 10.68 1.64 -15.54
C SER A 104 11.88 2.27 -14.84
#